data_AF-A0A4Z0B830-F1
#
_entry.id   AF-A0A4Z0B830-F1
#
_cell.length_a   1.000
_cell.length_b   1.000
_cell.length_c   1.000
_cell.angle_alpha   90.00
_cell.angle_beta   90.00
_cell.angle_gamma   90.00
#
_symmetry.space_group_name_H-M   'P 1'
#
loop_
_entity.id
_entity.type
_entity.pdbx_description
1 polymer ?
#
loop_
_entity_poly.entity_id
_entity_poly.type
_entity_poly.pdbx_seq_one_letter_code
_entity_poly.pdbx_strand_id
1 'polypeptide(L)'
;MKHLAVIITLGLLSGCSFKPVKSEPAFGEVLKQPPLADSILRDGDQLSYQVHVTPSKGSSVPDIAQVRASCATPEASLLFLESPGTLAANGQPTRFTVMRTLTPAVVDNLKLNTSFIDACAHTPRPDWRVVSGTATQRQLLIDRASLRTVGDSVQVWAAIDEPFILTNKLKKMPYAQTRQHWQVSCGRQTYRTLATFGLNENNVVTFGKLETAPQDGAFGSADADTQALLKAICAPTVAQLPAATPRTKTEETLTPPPLSADVQQAISALGLPKASKTLSHLVLKRDMGYGPTQMDLYIQPNTEPDQLRIRNVTQYSTYTTTSWRGLFNLTFQSQYKMDGIMVSSASHLQQLSFIGDWQQMTVGATLGYSTVEMNRTTTQDDRALIRNARCVVKRELPASKINSALSGTAKELNCTTTGEKYSAISTVFYLQDYGYFFTRQDNSGTLNVRNSLVKAE
;
A
#
# COMPACT_ATOMS: atom_id res chain seq x y z
N MET A 1 -31.00 -13.15 -23.26
CA MET A 1 -31.79 -12.02 -23.82
C MET A 1 -32.77 -11.53 -22.76
N LYS A 2 -33.15 -10.25 -22.83
CA LYS A 2 -34.02 -9.50 -21.90
C LYS A 2 -33.43 -9.23 -20.51
N HIS A 3 -32.86 -8.02 -20.38
CA HIS A 3 -32.65 -7.35 -19.11
C HIS A 3 -34.00 -6.93 -18.53
N LEU A 4 -34.13 -6.96 -17.20
CA LEU A 4 -35.23 -6.30 -16.48
C LEU A 4 -34.66 -5.73 -15.17
N ALA A 5 -34.79 -4.42 -15.01
CA ALA A 5 -34.36 -3.70 -13.83
C ALA A 5 -35.40 -3.84 -12.71
N VAL A 6 -34.95 -3.75 -11.46
CA VAL A 6 -35.83 -3.43 -10.33
C VAL A 6 -35.32 -2.17 -9.65
N ILE A 7 -36.18 -1.16 -9.65
CA ILE A 7 -36.00 0.14 -8.99
C ILE A 7 -36.57 0.02 -7.58
N ILE A 8 -35.88 0.56 -6.56
CA ILE A 8 -36.53 0.92 -5.29
C ILE A 8 -36.11 2.32 -4.83
N THR A 9 -37.11 3.20 -4.76
CA THR A 9 -37.20 4.48 -4.04
C THR A 9 -38.64 4.56 -3.51
N LEU A 10 -39.02 5.33 -2.48
CA LEU A 10 -38.33 6.26 -1.59
C LEU A 10 -38.45 5.73 -0.13
N GLY A 11 -37.81 6.25 0.92
CA GLY A 11 -36.83 7.35 1.04
C GLY A 11 -36.98 8.07 2.39
N LEU A 12 -35.90 8.69 2.89
CA LEU A 12 -35.97 9.78 3.86
C LEU A 12 -34.90 10.81 3.47
N LEU A 13 -35.38 11.95 2.97
CA LEU A 13 -34.55 13.03 2.46
C LEU A 13 -34.04 13.90 3.62
N SER A 14 -32.81 13.66 4.06
CA SER A 14 -31.98 14.70 4.69
C SER A 14 -30.74 14.90 3.82
N GLY A 15 -30.53 16.15 3.39
CA GLY A 15 -29.67 16.43 2.24
C GLY A 15 -28.18 16.21 2.51
N CYS A 16 -27.64 15.09 2.03
CA CYS A 16 -26.24 15.04 1.59
C CYS A 16 -26.08 15.97 0.38
N SER A 17 -25.85 17.25 0.67
CA SER A 17 -25.39 18.22 -0.33
C SER A 17 -24.04 17.76 -0.86
N PHE A 18 -24.06 17.00 -1.96
CA PHE A 18 -22.93 16.92 -2.88
C PHE A 18 -22.70 18.35 -3.38
N LYS A 19 -21.84 19.09 -2.67
CA LYS A 19 -21.34 20.39 -3.14
C LYS A 19 -20.78 20.14 -4.54
N PRO A 20 -21.20 20.89 -5.57
CA PRO A 20 -20.62 20.73 -6.89
C PRO A 20 -19.11 20.95 -6.77
N VAL A 21 -18.34 20.00 -7.32
CA VAL A 21 -16.90 20.17 -7.51
C VAL A 21 -16.71 21.50 -8.23
N LYS A 22 -15.78 22.35 -7.75
CA LYS A 22 -15.56 23.71 -8.27
C LYS A 22 -15.61 23.70 -9.80
N SER A 23 -16.45 24.56 -10.38
CA SER A 23 -16.70 24.62 -11.82
C SER A 23 -15.41 24.94 -12.59
N GLU A 24 -15.30 24.49 -13.85
CA GLU A 24 -14.08 24.68 -14.66
C GLU A 24 -13.53 26.11 -14.72
N PRO A 25 -14.36 27.18 -14.78
CA PRO A 25 -13.86 28.55 -14.72
C PRO A 25 -13.01 28.87 -13.48
N ALA A 26 -13.27 28.22 -12.34
CA ALA A 26 -12.48 28.40 -11.12
C ALA A 26 -11.06 27.79 -11.20
N PHE A 27 -10.80 26.90 -12.18
CA PHE A 27 -9.44 26.42 -12.48
C PHE A 27 -8.69 27.34 -13.45
N GLY A 28 -9.38 28.21 -14.20
CA GLY A 28 -8.74 29.25 -15.01
C GLY A 28 -7.89 30.20 -14.16
N GLU A 29 -8.40 30.60 -12.99
CA GLU A 29 -7.65 31.43 -12.04
C GLU A 29 -6.40 30.76 -11.49
N VAL A 30 -6.35 29.42 -11.42
CA VAL A 30 -5.16 28.67 -11.01
C VAL A 30 -4.05 28.78 -12.05
N LEU A 31 -4.39 28.67 -13.34
CA LEU A 31 -3.43 28.76 -14.44
C LEU A 31 -2.92 30.19 -14.69
N LYS A 32 -3.58 31.22 -14.15
CA LYS A 32 -3.09 32.61 -14.15
C LYS A 32 -2.03 32.90 -13.09
N GLN A 33 -1.90 32.06 -12.06
CA GLN A 33 -0.95 32.29 -10.98
C GLN A 33 0.49 31.99 -11.44
N PRO A 34 1.49 32.75 -10.98
CA PRO A 34 2.89 32.49 -11.33
C PRO A 34 3.34 31.14 -10.75
N PRO A 35 4.08 30.31 -11.50
CA PRO A 35 4.74 29.13 -10.97
C PRO A 35 5.67 29.48 -9.80
N LEU A 36 5.62 28.70 -8.71
CA LEU A 36 6.54 28.86 -7.59
C LEU A 36 7.91 28.31 -7.99
N ALA A 37 8.92 29.18 -8.07
CA ALA A 37 10.22 28.90 -8.72
C ALA A 37 10.85 27.55 -8.31
N ASP A 38 10.99 27.30 -7.00
CA ASP A 38 11.64 26.09 -6.48
C ASP A 38 10.85 24.79 -6.71
N SER A 39 9.62 24.88 -7.23
CA SER A 39 8.76 23.72 -7.55
C SER A 39 8.79 23.34 -9.02
N ILE A 40 9.42 24.15 -9.88
CA ILE A 40 9.39 23.96 -11.32
C ILE A 40 10.28 22.76 -11.69
N LEU A 41 9.64 21.74 -12.24
CA LEU A 41 10.25 20.49 -12.67
C LEU A 41 9.90 20.24 -14.14
N ARG A 42 10.89 19.99 -15.00
CA ARG A 42 10.66 19.63 -16.40
C ARG A 42 10.75 18.11 -16.64
N ASP A 43 9.92 17.64 -17.55
CA ASP A 43 9.90 16.27 -18.07
C ASP A 43 9.51 16.32 -19.56
N GLY A 44 10.50 16.17 -20.45
CA GLY A 44 10.32 16.46 -21.88
C GLY A 44 9.88 17.90 -22.10
N ASP A 45 8.68 18.09 -22.65
CA ASP A 45 8.05 19.41 -22.85
C ASP A 45 6.96 19.74 -21.83
N GLN A 46 6.79 18.92 -20.79
CA GLN A 46 5.87 19.18 -19.69
C GLN A 46 6.63 19.84 -18.54
N LEU A 47 6.11 20.94 -18.00
CA LEU A 47 6.46 21.43 -16.67
C LEU A 47 5.46 20.91 -15.66
N SER A 48 5.93 20.45 -14.50
CA SER A 48 5.12 20.34 -13.30
C SER A 48 5.58 21.36 -12.28
N TYR A 49 4.63 22.07 -11.68
CA TYR A 49 4.90 23.17 -10.76
C TYR A 49 3.74 23.36 -9.78
N GLN A 50 4.03 24.03 -8.66
CA GLN A 50 3.04 24.49 -7.70
C GLN A 50 2.69 25.96 -7.94
N VAL A 51 1.46 26.32 -7.60
CA VAL A 51 1.01 27.72 -7.49
C VAL A 51 0.24 27.93 -6.18
N HIS A 52 0.31 29.14 -5.63
CA HIS A 52 -0.59 29.56 -4.56
C HIS A 52 -1.97 29.88 -5.14
N VAL A 53 -3.02 29.43 -4.49
CA VAL A 53 -4.41 29.76 -4.83
C VAL A 53 -5.10 30.40 -3.62
N THR A 54 -6.12 31.23 -3.88
CA THR A 54 -6.80 32.00 -2.85
C THR A 54 -7.26 31.11 -1.68
N PRO A 55 -6.92 31.44 -0.42
CA PRO A 55 -7.26 30.62 0.73
C PRO A 55 -8.77 30.33 0.83
N SER A 56 -9.11 29.16 1.39
CA SER A 56 -10.44 28.93 1.93
C SER A 56 -10.77 29.94 3.04
N LYS A 57 -12.05 30.36 3.15
CA LYS A 57 -12.48 31.42 4.09
C LYS A 57 -12.05 31.07 5.52
N GLY A 58 -11.16 31.89 6.09
CA GLY A 58 -10.66 31.74 7.47
C GLY A 58 -9.19 31.31 7.57
N SER A 59 -8.53 30.93 6.46
CA SER A 59 -7.09 30.65 6.45
C SER A 59 -6.26 31.89 6.06
N SER A 60 -5.15 32.12 6.78
CA SER A 60 -4.10 33.09 6.38
C SER A 60 -3.05 32.48 5.46
N VAL A 61 -3.00 31.14 5.35
CA VAL A 61 -2.08 30.41 4.46
C VAL A 61 -2.82 30.08 3.16
N PRO A 62 -2.25 30.38 1.97
CA PRO A 62 -2.85 30.01 0.69
C PRO A 62 -2.93 28.49 0.54
N ASP A 63 -4.01 28.04 -0.10
CA ASP A 63 -4.10 26.68 -0.61
C ASP A 63 -3.05 26.52 -1.75
N ILE A 64 -2.58 25.31 -2.02
CA ILE A 64 -1.56 25.01 -3.03
C ILE A 64 -2.17 24.13 -4.13
N ALA A 65 -1.92 24.48 -5.39
CA ALA A 65 -2.32 23.66 -6.54
C ALA A 65 -1.09 23.12 -7.26
N GLN A 66 -1.03 21.80 -7.51
CA GLN A 66 -0.03 21.19 -8.37
C GLN A 66 -0.56 21.06 -9.79
N VAL A 67 0.09 21.75 -10.73
CA VAL A 67 -0.23 21.74 -12.15
C VAL A 67 0.83 20.93 -12.90
N ARG A 68 0.42 20.27 -13.99
CA ARG A 68 1.30 19.84 -15.09
C ARG A 68 0.81 20.51 -16.37
N ALA A 69 1.69 21.13 -17.14
CA ALA A 69 1.33 21.78 -18.40
C ALA A 69 2.44 21.69 -19.44
N SER A 70 2.06 21.65 -20.71
CA SER A 70 2.99 21.59 -21.83
C SER A 70 3.49 22.97 -22.23
N CYS A 71 4.79 23.06 -22.52
CA CYS A 71 5.42 24.23 -23.12
C CYS A 71 5.21 24.34 -24.64
N ALA A 72 4.74 23.26 -25.28
CA ALA A 72 4.66 23.15 -26.74
C ALA A 72 3.23 22.94 -27.27
N THR A 73 2.32 22.43 -26.45
CA THR A 73 0.93 22.09 -26.82
C THR A 73 -0.06 22.72 -25.83
N PRO A 74 -1.32 22.98 -26.24
CA PRO A 74 -2.34 23.52 -25.34
C PRO A 74 -2.91 22.43 -24.42
N GLU A 75 -2.05 21.84 -23.59
CA GLU A 75 -2.38 20.79 -22.63
C GLU A 75 -2.00 21.19 -21.21
N ALA A 76 -2.94 21.06 -20.27
CA ALA A 76 -2.65 21.15 -18.84
C ALA A 76 -3.53 20.21 -18.03
N SER A 77 -3.07 19.86 -16.83
CA SER A 77 -3.78 19.02 -15.86
C SER A 77 -3.59 19.56 -14.45
N LEU A 78 -4.67 19.60 -13.68
CA LEU A 78 -4.62 19.82 -12.24
C LEU A 78 -4.47 18.47 -11.54
N LEU A 79 -3.31 18.22 -10.94
CA LEU A 79 -2.99 16.94 -10.33
C LEU A 79 -3.62 16.83 -8.94
N PHE A 80 -3.42 17.85 -8.09
CA PHE A 80 -4.02 17.93 -6.77
C PHE A 80 -4.11 19.37 -6.25
N LEU A 81 -5.00 19.55 -5.26
CA LEU A 81 -5.06 20.72 -4.39
C LEU A 81 -4.69 20.27 -2.96
N GLU A 82 -3.89 21.05 -2.26
CA GLU A 82 -3.60 20.87 -0.83
C GLU A 82 -4.03 22.13 -0.07
N SER A 83 -4.70 21.97 1.07
CA SER A 83 -5.14 23.07 1.93
C SER A 83 -4.37 23.04 3.25
N PRO A 84 -3.25 23.80 3.37
CA PRO A 84 -2.40 23.76 4.56
C PRO A 84 -3.11 24.16 5.85
N GLY A 85 -4.10 25.06 5.75
CA GLY A 85 -4.90 25.53 6.89
C GLY A 85 -5.98 24.57 7.38
N THR A 86 -6.20 23.42 6.72
CA THR A 86 -7.21 22.44 7.12
C THR A 86 -6.57 21.07 7.34
N LEU A 87 -6.61 20.54 8.56
CA LEU A 87 -6.05 19.21 8.83
C LEU A 87 -7.10 18.11 8.69
N ALA A 88 -6.73 17.01 8.03
CA ALA A 88 -7.46 15.76 8.04
C ALA A 88 -7.30 15.04 9.40
N ALA A 89 -8.10 13.99 9.64
CA ALA A 89 -8.13 13.26 10.92
C ALA A 89 -6.78 12.62 11.35
N ASN A 90 -5.81 12.54 10.45
CA ASN A 90 -4.44 12.10 10.71
C ASN A 90 -3.44 13.26 10.96
N GLY A 91 -3.92 14.48 11.19
CA GLY A 91 -3.10 15.67 11.45
C GLY A 91 -2.35 16.20 10.23
N GLN A 92 -2.65 15.73 9.01
CA GLN A 92 -2.01 16.20 7.77
C GLN A 92 -2.86 17.27 7.08
N PRO A 93 -2.25 18.19 6.30
CA PRO A 93 -2.98 19.04 5.36
C PRO A 93 -3.98 18.25 4.52
N THR A 94 -5.19 18.80 4.38
CA THR A 94 -6.26 18.16 3.63
C THR A 94 -5.95 18.31 2.16
N ARG A 95 -5.81 17.16 1.50
CA ARG A 95 -5.42 17.08 0.10
C ARG A 95 -6.54 16.47 -0.73
N PHE A 96 -6.88 17.15 -1.81
CA PHE A 96 -7.86 16.74 -2.80
C PHE A 96 -7.11 16.36 -4.07
N THR A 97 -6.97 15.06 -4.31
CA THR A 97 -6.48 14.55 -5.59
C THR A 97 -7.53 14.84 -6.64
N VAL A 98 -7.16 15.56 -7.69
CA VAL A 98 -8.10 15.98 -8.76
C VAL A 98 -7.83 15.21 -10.04
N MET A 99 -6.56 14.99 -10.39
CA MET A 99 -6.08 14.23 -11.57
C MET A 99 -6.92 14.50 -12.83
N ARG A 100 -7.14 15.78 -13.13
CA ARG A 100 -8.05 16.23 -14.19
C ARG A 100 -7.30 16.97 -15.27
N THR A 101 -7.37 16.45 -16.50
CA THR A 101 -7.05 17.20 -17.71
C THR A 101 -8.00 18.39 -17.84
N LEU A 102 -7.44 19.58 -18.05
CA LEU A 102 -8.20 20.83 -18.16
C LEU A 102 -8.65 21.03 -19.61
N THR A 103 -9.82 21.63 -19.81
CA THR A 103 -10.37 21.91 -21.14
C THR A 103 -9.57 22.99 -21.87
N PRO A 104 -9.46 22.96 -23.21
CA PRO A 104 -8.62 23.92 -23.95
C PRO A 104 -8.88 25.39 -23.61
N ALA A 105 -10.14 25.78 -23.41
CA ALA A 105 -10.53 27.13 -23.00
C ALA A 105 -10.01 27.55 -21.61
N VAL A 106 -9.81 26.59 -20.70
CA VAL A 106 -9.12 26.83 -19.42
C VAL A 106 -7.62 26.94 -19.66
N VAL A 107 -7.03 26.06 -20.48
CA VAL A 107 -5.60 26.03 -20.81
C VAL A 107 -5.12 27.32 -21.49
N ASP A 108 -5.97 28.00 -22.27
CA ASP A 108 -5.66 29.28 -22.90
C ASP A 108 -5.18 30.37 -21.93
N ASN A 109 -5.53 30.28 -20.64
CA ASN A 109 -5.01 31.18 -19.60
C ASN A 109 -3.47 31.10 -19.43
N LEU A 110 -2.84 29.96 -19.76
CA LEU A 110 -1.38 29.82 -19.73
C LEU A 110 -0.68 30.67 -20.80
N LYS A 111 -1.34 30.94 -21.93
CA LYS A 111 -0.80 31.83 -22.99
C LYS A 111 -0.70 33.29 -22.54
N LEU A 112 -1.38 33.64 -21.45
CA LEU A 112 -1.35 34.98 -20.83
C LEU A 112 -0.47 35.01 -19.57
N ASN A 113 0.02 33.87 -19.09
CA ASN A 113 0.85 33.76 -17.90
C ASN A 113 2.34 33.92 -18.28
N THR A 114 2.85 35.15 -18.19
CA THR A 114 4.24 35.47 -18.55
C THR A 114 5.26 34.70 -17.73
N SER A 115 4.98 34.39 -16.45
CA SER A 115 5.86 33.58 -15.61
C SER A 115 5.90 32.10 -16.01
N PHE A 116 4.80 31.55 -16.54
CA PHE A 116 4.80 30.21 -17.12
C PHE A 116 5.57 30.16 -18.45
N ILE A 117 5.39 31.16 -19.31
CA ILE A 117 6.13 31.29 -20.57
C ILE A 117 7.64 31.40 -20.30
N ASP A 118 8.03 32.24 -19.33
CA ASP A 118 9.41 32.40 -18.88
C ASP A 118 10.00 31.09 -18.32
N ALA A 119 9.26 30.39 -17.46
CA ALA A 119 9.65 29.07 -16.95
C ALA A 119 9.85 28.05 -18.09
N CYS A 120 9.02 28.06 -19.13
CA CYS A 120 9.16 27.18 -20.29
C CYS A 120 10.39 27.49 -21.15
N ALA A 121 10.79 28.76 -21.23
CA ALA A 121 11.99 29.20 -21.95
C ALA A 121 13.28 28.88 -21.16
N HIS A 122 13.27 29.10 -19.85
CA HIS A 122 14.48 29.05 -19.02
C HIS A 122 14.70 27.75 -18.23
N THR A 123 13.70 26.88 -18.11
CA THR A 123 13.89 25.53 -17.50
C THR A 123 14.35 24.55 -18.57
N PRO A 124 15.61 24.07 -18.56
CA PRO A 124 16.11 23.17 -19.59
C PRO A 124 15.45 21.79 -19.51
N ARG A 125 15.45 21.05 -20.63
CA ARG A 125 15.03 19.63 -20.63
C ARG A 125 15.98 18.83 -19.73
N PRO A 126 15.47 17.92 -18.88
CA PRO A 126 16.30 17.24 -17.89
C PRO A 126 17.31 16.30 -18.53
N ASP A 127 18.50 16.23 -17.93
CA ASP A 127 19.63 15.39 -18.34
C ASP A 127 20.06 14.53 -17.14
N TRP A 128 19.23 13.55 -16.82
CA TRP A 128 19.41 12.67 -15.66
C TRP A 128 20.64 11.77 -15.81
N ARG A 129 21.51 11.79 -14.80
CA ARG A 129 22.77 11.05 -14.73
C ARG A 129 22.82 10.12 -13.53
N VAL A 130 23.29 8.89 -13.75
CA VAL A 130 23.40 7.86 -12.71
C VAL A 130 24.64 8.10 -11.87
N VAL A 131 24.45 8.36 -10.58
CA VAL A 131 25.51 8.45 -9.56
C VAL A 131 25.86 7.06 -9.02
N SER A 132 24.84 6.24 -8.74
CA SER A 132 25.01 4.88 -8.23
C SER A 132 23.79 4.01 -8.51
N GLY A 133 23.95 2.69 -8.31
CA GLY A 133 22.90 1.70 -8.50
C GLY A 133 22.84 1.11 -9.91
N THR A 134 22.31 -0.11 -10.01
CA THR A 134 22.15 -0.84 -11.28
C THR A 134 20.70 -0.78 -11.78
N ALA A 135 20.47 -1.22 -13.02
CA ALA A 135 19.15 -1.18 -13.66
C ALA A 135 18.05 -1.97 -12.91
N THR A 136 18.42 -2.93 -12.06
CA THR A 136 17.49 -3.75 -11.23
C THR A 136 17.40 -3.29 -9.77
N GLN A 137 18.12 -2.25 -9.38
CA GLN A 137 18.21 -1.74 -8.02
C GLN A 137 17.65 -0.31 -7.91
N ARG A 138 17.65 0.25 -6.70
CA ARG A 138 17.53 1.70 -6.53
C ARG A 138 18.69 2.39 -7.26
N GLN A 139 18.40 3.47 -7.98
CA GLN A 139 19.42 4.32 -8.59
C GLN A 139 19.36 5.72 -8.00
N LEU A 140 20.53 6.32 -7.81
CA LEU A 140 20.67 7.71 -7.38
C LEU A 140 21.01 8.55 -8.60
N LEU A 141 20.22 9.60 -8.87
CA LEU A 141 20.31 10.40 -10.09
C LEU A 141 20.54 11.89 -9.78
N ILE A 142 21.26 12.57 -10.67
CA ILE A 142 21.39 14.04 -10.70
C ILE A 142 20.91 14.53 -12.07
N ASP A 143 20.06 15.56 -12.13
CA ASP A 143 19.78 16.25 -13.37
C ASP A 143 20.90 17.25 -13.67
N ARG A 144 21.79 16.88 -14.59
CA ARG A 144 22.94 17.70 -14.99
C ARG A 144 22.50 19.03 -15.62
N ALA A 145 21.35 19.08 -16.27
CA ALA A 145 20.84 20.31 -16.90
C ALA A 145 20.32 21.32 -15.86
N SER A 146 19.90 20.85 -14.69
CA SER A 146 19.40 21.70 -13.59
C SER A 146 20.49 22.42 -12.79
N LEU A 147 21.76 22.06 -12.96
CA LEU A 147 22.89 22.61 -12.20
C LEU A 147 23.06 24.12 -12.45
N ARG A 148 22.82 24.92 -11.40
CA ARG A 148 22.94 26.38 -11.47
C ARG A 148 23.72 26.94 -10.29
N THR A 149 24.79 27.68 -10.55
CA THR A 149 25.52 28.42 -9.51
C THR A 149 24.68 29.61 -9.00
N VAL A 150 24.54 29.73 -7.68
CA VAL A 150 23.84 30.79 -6.97
C VAL A 150 24.70 31.23 -5.78
N GLY A 151 25.53 32.25 -6.00
CA GLY A 151 26.60 32.63 -5.07
C GLY A 151 27.59 31.48 -4.86
N ASP A 152 28.02 31.25 -3.61
CA ASP A 152 28.93 30.16 -3.22
C ASP A 152 28.22 28.79 -3.08
N SER A 153 27.17 28.56 -3.86
CA SER A 153 26.33 27.36 -3.80
C SER A 153 25.82 26.97 -5.18
N VAL A 154 25.40 25.72 -5.31
CA VAL A 154 24.79 25.17 -6.53
C VAL A 154 23.37 24.74 -6.22
N GLN A 155 22.40 25.21 -7.01
CA GLN A 155 21.06 24.65 -7.06
C GLN A 155 21.01 23.49 -8.05
N VAL A 156 20.29 22.42 -7.70
CA VAL A 156 20.21 21.19 -8.50
C VAL A 156 19.00 20.33 -8.13
N TRP A 157 18.42 19.67 -9.13
CA TRP A 157 17.49 18.56 -8.95
C TRP A 157 18.23 17.24 -8.87
N ALA A 158 18.02 16.51 -7.77
CA ALA A 158 18.45 15.13 -7.60
C ALA A 158 17.23 14.19 -7.55
N ALA A 159 17.43 12.89 -7.74
CA ALA A 159 16.37 11.90 -7.62
C ALA A 159 16.84 10.57 -7.03
N ILE A 160 15.93 9.91 -6.31
CA ILE A 160 16.02 8.52 -5.89
C ILE A 160 15.02 7.74 -6.74
N ASP A 161 15.52 6.90 -7.65
CA ASP A 161 14.73 6.13 -8.59
C ASP A 161 14.59 4.68 -8.12
N GLU A 162 13.39 4.30 -7.69
CA GLU A 162 13.14 3.01 -7.04
C GLU A 162 13.03 1.88 -8.07
N PRO A 163 13.39 0.62 -7.73
CA PRO A 163 13.26 -0.51 -8.65
C PRO A 163 11.81 -0.95 -8.88
N PHE A 164 10.89 -0.57 -7.99
CA PHE A 164 9.46 -0.88 -8.03
C PHE A 164 8.63 0.40 -7.95
N ILE A 165 7.35 0.29 -8.31
CA ILE A 165 6.33 1.25 -7.90
C ILE A 165 5.99 0.96 -6.43
N LEU A 166 6.25 1.94 -5.57
CA LEU A 166 6.01 1.89 -4.13
C LEU A 166 4.75 2.72 -3.80
N THR A 167 4.13 2.49 -2.64
CA THR A 167 3.06 3.38 -2.14
C THR A 167 3.55 4.20 -0.95
N ASN A 168 3.36 5.52 -1.00
CA ASN A 168 3.63 6.38 0.15
C ASN A 168 2.56 6.12 1.23
N LYS A 169 2.96 5.47 2.34
CA LYS A 169 2.06 5.05 3.43
C LYS A 169 1.25 6.20 4.04
N LEU A 170 1.78 7.42 4.08
CA LEU A 170 1.11 8.59 4.65
C LEU A 170 0.13 9.26 3.68
N LYS A 171 0.58 9.48 2.43
CA LYS A 171 -0.19 10.19 1.41
C LYS A 171 -1.13 9.29 0.59
N LYS A 172 -1.03 7.95 0.76
CA LYS A 172 -1.78 6.91 0.02
C LYS A 172 -1.71 7.13 -1.49
N MET A 173 -0.50 7.22 -2.03
CA MET A 173 -0.26 7.48 -3.45
C MET A 173 0.91 6.64 -3.97
N PRO A 174 0.83 6.09 -5.21
CA PRO A 174 1.93 5.39 -5.82
C PRO A 174 3.05 6.37 -6.20
N TYR A 175 4.30 5.91 -6.13
CA TYR A 175 5.47 6.58 -6.65
C TYR A 175 6.54 5.58 -7.10
N ALA A 176 7.22 5.91 -8.19
CA ALA A 176 8.37 5.18 -8.74
C ALA A 176 9.69 5.93 -8.50
N GLN A 177 9.62 7.22 -8.16
CA GLN A 177 10.78 8.09 -7.99
C GLN A 177 10.47 9.20 -6.99
N THR A 178 11.47 9.62 -6.21
CA THR A 178 11.43 10.85 -5.42
C THR A 178 12.41 11.84 -6.04
N ARG A 179 11.98 13.06 -6.38
CA ARG A 179 12.84 14.17 -6.83
C ARG A 179 12.98 15.22 -5.73
N GLN A 180 14.18 15.73 -5.53
CA GLN A 180 14.52 16.71 -4.50
C GLN A 180 15.24 17.89 -5.14
N HIS A 181 14.80 19.11 -4.82
CA HIS A 181 15.48 20.34 -5.24
C HIS A 181 16.31 20.84 -4.08
N TRP A 182 17.63 20.97 -4.28
CA TRP A 182 18.58 21.33 -3.25
C TRP A 182 19.39 22.56 -3.64
N GLN A 183 19.74 23.36 -2.63
CA GLN A 183 20.87 24.28 -2.68
C GLN A 183 22.03 23.67 -1.88
N VAL A 184 23.20 23.56 -2.50
CA VAL A 184 24.36 22.81 -1.98
C VAL A 184 25.59 23.71 -1.92
N SER A 185 26.19 23.87 -0.73
CA SER A 185 27.42 24.66 -0.53
C SER A 185 28.61 23.72 -0.30
N CYS A 186 29.23 23.29 -1.40
CA CYS A 186 30.30 22.29 -1.39
C CYS A 186 31.50 22.65 -0.50
N GLY A 187 31.92 23.92 -0.47
CA GLY A 187 33.01 24.37 0.40
C GLY A 187 32.68 24.33 1.90
N ARG A 188 31.39 24.44 2.26
CA ARG A 188 30.90 24.34 3.65
C ARG A 188 30.40 22.95 4.04
N GLN A 189 30.28 22.03 3.08
CA GLN A 189 29.66 20.71 3.25
C GLN A 189 28.24 20.80 3.87
N THR A 190 27.48 21.83 3.48
CA THR A 190 26.08 22.03 3.88
C THR A 190 25.14 22.00 2.67
N TYR A 191 23.90 21.57 2.89
CA TYR A 191 22.84 21.54 1.90
C TYR A 191 21.53 22.00 2.52
N ARG A 192 20.61 22.45 1.67
CA ARG A 192 19.29 22.96 2.05
C ARG A 192 18.25 22.39 1.09
N THR A 193 17.19 21.80 1.63
CA THR A 193 16.08 21.29 0.81
C THR A 193 15.08 22.39 0.52
N LEU A 194 14.83 22.63 -0.77
CA LEU A 194 13.89 23.64 -1.27
C LEU A 194 12.55 23.00 -1.65
N ALA A 195 12.59 21.79 -2.23
CA ALA A 195 11.40 21.02 -2.58
C ALA A 195 11.63 19.51 -2.53
N THR A 196 10.56 18.74 -2.37
CA THR A 196 10.56 17.28 -2.51
C THR A 196 9.24 16.79 -3.09
N PHE A 197 9.33 15.99 -4.15
CA PHE A 197 8.19 15.44 -4.90
C PHE A 197 8.31 13.93 -5.09
N GLY A 198 7.24 13.19 -4.84
CA GLY A 198 7.06 11.82 -5.31
C GLY A 198 6.39 11.82 -6.67
N LEU A 199 6.91 11.03 -7.60
CA LEU A 199 6.42 10.90 -8.97
C LEU A 199 6.04 9.44 -9.26
N ASN A 200 4.99 9.21 -10.03
CA ASN A 200 4.67 7.88 -10.55
C ASN A 200 5.62 7.45 -11.69
N GLU A 201 5.42 6.23 -12.20
CA GLU A 201 6.15 5.64 -13.32
C GLU A 201 6.08 6.44 -14.64
N ASN A 202 5.12 7.37 -14.75
CA ASN A 202 4.93 8.26 -15.90
C ASN A 202 5.47 9.69 -15.65
N ASN A 203 6.38 9.86 -14.67
CA ASN A 203 6.93 11.15 -14.25
C ASN A 203 5.89 12.21 -13.83
N VAL A 204 4.68 11.79 -13.41
CA VAL A 204 3.64 12.69 -12.89
C VAL A 204 3.77 12.81 -11.38
N VAL A 205 3.81 14.03 -10.85
CA VAL A 205 3.90 14.29 -9.41
C VAL A 205 2.64 13.78 -8.70
N THR A 206 2.79 12.78 -7.84
CA THR A 206 1.69 12.17 -7.06
C THR A 206 1.64 12.63 -5.61
N PHE A 207 2.67 13.31 -5.10
CA PHE A 207 2.67 14.08 -3.85
C PHE A 207 3.94 14.95 -3.76
N GLY A 208 3.96 15.91 -2.84
CA GLY A 208 5.16 16.68 -2.53
C GLY A 208 4.87 18.10 -2.07
N LYS A 209 5.93 18.82 -1.72
CA LYS A 209 5.85 20.19 -1.21
C LYS A 209 7.13 20.98 -1.50
N LEU A 210 6.98 22.30 -1.47
CA LEU A 210 8.06 23.23 -1.16
C LEU A 210 8.34 23.25 0.34
N GLU A 211 9.57 23.53 0.73
CA GLU A 211 9.93 23.86 2.11
C GLU A 211 9.73 25.37 2.35
N THR A 212 8.84 25.74 3.28
CA THR A 212 8.47 27.14 3.53
C THR A 212 9.50 27.91 4.36
N ALA A 213 10.32 27.20 5.13
CA ALA A 213 11.44 27.76 5.88
C ALA A 213 12.66 26.83 5.78
N PRO A 214 13.29 26.73 4.59
CA PRO A 214 14.41 25.81 4.35
C PRO A 214 15.56 26.02 5.34
N GLN A 215 16.01 24.94 5.98
CA GLN A 215 17.14 24.96 6.91
C GLN A 215 18.38 24.32 6.28
N ASP A 216 19.56 24.71 6.76
CA ASP A 216 20.82 24.11 6.36
C ASP A 216 21.08 22.85 7.20
N GLY A 217 21.31 21.72 6.52
CA GLY A 217 21.83 20.49 7.11
C GLY A 217 23.29 20.28 6.72
N ALA A 218 24.07 19.65 7.60
CA ALA A 218 25.42 19.18 7.25
C ALA A 218 25.32 17.91 6.38
N PHE A 219 26.27 17.70 5.46
CA PHE A 219 26.32 16.46 4.67
C PHE A 219 26.36 15.22 5.57
N GLY A 220 27.19 15.24 6.62
CA GLY A 220 27.35 14.12 7.54
C GLY A 220 26.11 13.75 8.38
N SER A 221 25.10 14.62 8.45
CA SER A 221 23.82 14.33 9.14
C SER A 221 22.73 13.83 8.20
N ALA A 222 22.99 13.76 6.89
CA ALA A 222 22.06 13.18 5.92
C ALA A 222 22.16 11.65 5.88
N ASP A 223 21.12 10.99 5.35
CA ASP A 223 21.15 9.55 5.08
C ASP A 223 22.19 9.18 4.00
N ALA A 224 22.47 7.88 3.84
CA ALA A 224 23.52 7.40 2.94
C ALA A 224 23.28 7.72 1.45
N ASP A 225 22.02 7.70 0.99
CA ASP A 225 21.66 7.98 -0.40
C ASP A 225 21.80 9.49 -0.68
N THR A 226 21.27 10.32 0.22
CA THR A 226 21.46 11.77 0.18
C THR A 226 22.94 12.17 0.24
N GLN A 227 23.74 11.54 1.13
CA GLN A 227 25.18 11.78 1.19
C GLN A 227 25.91 11.44 -0.11
N ALA A 228 25.55 10.34 -0.77
CA ALA A 228 26.15 9.95 -2.04
C ALA A 228 25.83 10.97 -3.15
N LEU A 229 24.57 11.43 -3.22
CA LEU A 229 24.16 12.48 -4.15
C LEU A 229 24.88 13.81 -3.88
N LEU A 230 24.94 14.27 -2.64
CA LEU A 230 25.61 15.53 -2.26
C LEU A 230 27.12 15.50 -2.56
N LYS A 231 27.79 14.38 -2.29
CA LYS A 231 29.21 14.18 -2.66
C LYS A 231 29.41 14.21 -4.17
N ALA A 232 28.50 13.58 -4.93
CA ALA A 232 28.55 13.58 -6.39
C ALA A 232 28.29 14.98 -6.98
N ILE A 233 27.31 15.73 -6.49
CA ILE A 233 27.04 17.13 -6.90
C ILE A 233 28.30 18.01 -6.77
N CYS A 234 29.09 17.79 -5.73
CA CYS A 234 30.33 18.53 -5.48
C CYS A 234 31.57 17.99 -6.20
N ALA A 235 31.47 16.91 -6.99
CA ALA A 235 32.58 16.35 -7.72
C ALA A 235 32.73 17.00 -9.12
N PRO A 236 33.96 17.20 -9.63
CA PRO A 236 34.17 17.73 -10.99
C PRO A 236 33.71 16.75 -12.08
N THR A 237 33.40 15.50 -11.73
CA THR A 237 33.06 14.40 -12.64
C THR A 237 31.57 14.29 -12.98
N VAL A 238 30.69 15.16 -12.47
CA VAL A 238 29.23 15.11 -12.78
C VAL A 238 28.96 15.12 -14.28
N ALA A 239 29.76 15.85 -15.05
CA ALA A 239 29.65 15.91 -16.51
C ALA A 239 29.92 14.58 -17.22
N GLN A 240 30.65 13.66 -16.58
CA GLN A 240 31.09 12.35 -17.10
C GLN A 240 30.18 11.19 -16.66
N LEU A 241 29.21 11.43 -15.79
CA LEU A 241 28.32 10.39 -15.29
C LEU A 241 27.48 9.76 -16.42
N PRO A 242 27.20 8.44 -16.37
CA PRO A 242 26.35 7.76 -17.35
C PRO A 242 24.95 8.38 -17.43
N ALA A 243 24.39 8.45 -18.64
CA ALA A 243 22.99 8.85 -18.82
C ALA A 243 22.04 7.80 -18.22
N ALA A 244 21.03 8.25 -17.48
CA ALA A 244 19.95 7.39 -17.00
C ALA A 244 19.05 6.98 -18.17
N THR A 245 18.57 5.74 -18.15
CA THR A 245 17.61 5.23 -19.13
C THR A 245 16.24 5.03 -18.49
N PRO A 246 15.12 5.29 -19.20
CA PRO A 246 13.79 4.98 -18.69
C PRO A 246 13.64 3.50 -18.35
N ARG A 247 13.04 3.19 -17.19
CA ARG A 247 12.83 1.83 -16.71
C ARG A 247 11.35 1.50 -16.59
N THR A 248 10.92 0.40 -17.19
CA THR A 248 9.61 -0.21 -16.89
C THR A 248 9.67 -0.84 -15.51
N LYS A 249 8.75 -0.48 -14.62
CA LYS A 249 8.72 -0.95 -13.23
C LYS A 249 7.42 -1.70 -12.96
N THR A 250 7.48 -2.62 -12.00
CA THR A 250 6.31 -3.35 -11.48
C THR A 250 5.97 -2.86 -10.07
N GLU A 251 4.73 -3.08 -9.66
CA GLU A 251 4.25 -2.81 -8.30
C GLU A 251 4.99 -3.68 -7.27
N GLU A 252 5.34 -3.10 -6.11
CA GLU A 252 5.95 -3.84 -5.02
C GLU A 252 5.07 -5.02 -4.59
N THR A 253 5.67 -6.21 -4.57
CA THR A 253 5.02 -7.44 -4.11
C THR A 253 5.72 -7.93 -2.86
N LEU A 254 5.03 -7.84 -1.73
CA LEU A 254 5.52 -8.36 -0.45
C LEU A 254 5.42 -9.88 -0.46
N THR A 255 6.53 -10.54 -0.13
CA THR A 255 6.59 -11.97 0.17
C THR A 255 6.75 -12.16 1.68
N PRO A 256 6.04 -13.12 2.30
CA PRO A 256 6.33 -13.51 3.67
C PRO A 256 7.70 -14.21 3.74
N PRO A 257 8.53 -13.93 4.76
CA PRO A 257 9.78 -14.67 4.95
C PRO A 257 9.50 -16.12 5.36
N PRO A 258 10.52 -17.01 5.29
CA PRO A 258 10.44 -18.34 5.87
C PRO A 258 10.09 -18.30 7.36
N LEU A 259 9.40 -19.34 7.85
CA LEU A 259 9.05 -19.48 9.27
C LEU A 259 10.31 -19.74 10.11
N SER A 260 10.37 -19.15 11.31
CA SER A 260 11.46 -19.41 12.26
C SER A 260 11.49 -20.88 12.71
N ALA A 261 12.67 -21.35 13.09
CA ALA A 261 12.86 -22.71 13.59
C ALA A 261 11.97 -22.98 14.83
N ASP A 262 11.85 -22.01 15.73
CA ASP A 262 11.01 -22.10 16.93
C ASP A 262 9.53 -22.38 16.61
N VAL A 263 8.97 -21.73 15.58
CA VAL A 263 7.59 -21.96 15.12
C VAL A 263 7.44 -23.38 14.55
N GLN A 264 8.43 -23.86 13.79
CA GLN A 264 8.44 -25.22 13.24
C GLN A 264 8.58 -26.28 14.34
N GLN A 265 9.42 -26.02 15.35
CA GLN A 265 9.61 -26.88 16.52
C GLN A 265 8.33 -26.93 17.37
N ALA A 266 7.66 -25.79 17.60
CA ALA A 266 6.41 -25.72 18.35
C ALA A 266 5.29 -26.55 17.71
N ILE A 267 5.18 -26.56 16.38
CA ILE A 267 4.26 -27.44 15.63
C ILE A 267 4.67 -28.91 15.77
N SER A 268 5.95 -29.21 15.53
CA SER A 268 6.47 -30.59 15.52
C SER A 268 6.35 -31.27 16.89
N ALA A 269 6.52 -30.50 17.98
CA ALA A 269 6.41 -30.98 19.35
C ALA A 269 5.00 -31.47 19.73
N LEU A 270 3.96 -31.17 18.94
CA LEU A 270 2.61 -31.68 19.18
C LEU A 270 2.45 -33.16 18.82
N GLY A 271 3.37 -33.74 18.03
CA GLY A 271 3.37 -35.18 17.71
C GLY A 271 2.07 -35.70 17.10
N LEU A 272 1.38 -34.88 16.31
CA LEU A 272 0.05 -35.21 15.79
C LEU A 272 0.09 -36.40 14.83
N PRO A 273 -0.95 -37.26 14.80
CA PRO A 273 -1.04 -38.33 13.83
C PRO A 273 -1.09 -37.77 12.40
N LYS A 274 -0.37 -38.42 11.49
CA LYS A 274 -0.46 -38.14 10.06
C LYS A 274 -1.90 -38.40 9.58
N ALA A 275 -2.43 -37.50 8.75
CA ALA A 275 -3.75 -37.68 8.16
C ALA A 275 -3.80 -38.97 7.32
N SER A 276 -4.85 -39.77 7.50
CA SER A 276 -5.11 -40.99 6.71
C SER A 276 -5.76 -40.67 5.36
N LYS A 277 -6.35 -39.47 5.23
CA LYS A 277 -6.97 -38.96 4.01
C LYS A 277 -6.46 -37.56 3.68
N THR A 278 -6.42 -37.22 2.40
CA THR A 278 -6.06 -35.89 1.92
C THR A 278 -7.31 -35.05 1.66
N LEU A 279 -7.19 -33.73 1.83
CA LEU A 279 -8.09 -32.75 1.22
C LEU A 279 -7.28 -31.97 0.18
N SER A 280 -7.86 -31.81 -1.00
CA SER A 280 -7.29 -31.15 -2.16
C SER A 280 -8.14 -29.95 -2.62
N HIS A 281 -9.45 -30.01 -2.42
CA HIS A 281 -10.36 -28.93 -2.82
C HIS A 281 -11.59 -28.84 -1.91
N LEU A 282 -11.78 -27.68 -1.28
CA LEU A 282 -13.00 -27.35 -0.53
C LEU A 282 -13.73 -26.19 -1.19
N VAL A 283 -15.07 -26.28 -1.26
CA VAL A 283 -15.91 -25.15 -1.65
C VAL A 283 -16.74 -24.72 -0.44
N LEU A 284 -16.59 -23.46 -0.05
CA LEU A 284 -17.28 -22.84 1.09
C LEU A 284 -18.29 -21.81 0.61
N LYS A 285 -19.47 -21.78 1.24
CA LYS A 285 -20.32 -20.58 1.27
C LYS A 285 -20.01 -19.82 2.56
N ARG A 286 -19.39 -18.65 2.42
CA ARG A 286 -19.09 -17.73 3.51
C ARG A 286 -20.14 -16.62 3.56
N ASP A 287 -20.97 -16.62 4.58
CA ASP A 287 -21.87 -15.52 4.91
C ASP A 287 -21.20 -14.62 5.97
N MET A 288 -21.26 -13.31 5.75
CA MET A 288 -20.68 -12.27 6.61
C MET A 288 -21.75 -11.29 7.13
N GLY A 289 -23.03 -11.64 7.02
CA GLY A 289 -24.18 -10.80 7.39
C GLY A 289 -24.75 -9.96 6.23
N TYR A 290 -24.04 -9.91 5.10
CA TYR A 290 -24.46 -9.22 3.86
C TYR A 290 -24.78 -10.20 2.71
N GLY A 291 -24.89 -11.50 3.03
CA GLY A 291 -25.19 -12.56 2.07
C GLY A 291 -24.03 -13.53 1.82
N PRO A 292 -24.32 -14.77 1.38
CA PRO A 292 -23.31 -15.80 1.17
C PRO A 292 -22.50 -15.57 -0.10
N THR A 293 -21.18 -15.50 0.04
CA THR A 293 -20.21 -15.52 -1.08
C THR A 293 -19.55 -16.89 -1.17
N GLN A 294 -19.34 -17.40 -2.39
CA GLN A 294 -18.56 -18.63 -2.59
C GLN A 294 -17.06 -18.37 -2.47
N MET A 295 -16.34 -19.30 -1.84
CA MET A 295 -14.89 -19.31 -1.74
C MET A 295 -14.38 -20.74 -1.98
N ASP A 296 -13.45 -20.89 -2.92
CA ASP A 296 -12.82 -22.14 -3.30
C ASP A 296 -11.40 -22.20 -2.70
N LEU A 297 -11.09 -23.29 -1.98
CA LEU A 297 -9.81 -23.53 -1.32
C LEU A 297 -9.12 -24.72 -2.00
N TYR A 298 -8.05 -24.46 -2.73
CA TYR A 298 -7.18 -25.50 -3.28
C TYR A 298 -6.05 -25.78 -2.29
N ILE A 299 -6.04 -26.99 -1.73
CA ILE A 299 -5.18 -27.40 -0.62
C ILE A 299 -4.07 -28.32 -1.16
N GLN A 300 -2.84 -28.06 -0.72
CA GLN A 300 -1.67 -28.87 -1.01
C GLN A 300 -0.88 -29.09 0.29
N PRO A 301 -0.33 -30.29 0.55
CA PRO A 301 0.68 -30.46 1.59
C PRO A 301 1.88 -29.53 1.34
N ASN A 302 2.44 -28.97 2.41
CA ASN A 302 3.72 -28.25 2.33
C ASN A 302 4.90 -29.24 2.37
N THR A 303 6.14 -28.75 2.23
CA THR A 303 7.35 -29.54 2.51
C THR A 303 7.43 -29.94 3.98
N GLU A 304 7.06 -29.03 4.87
CA GLU A 304 7.04 -29.28 6.31
C GLU A 304 5.80 -30.09 6.73
N PRO A 305 5.95 -31.07 7.65
CA PRO A 305 4.83 -31.79 8.23
C PRO A 305 3.77 -30.85 8.81
N ASP A 306 2.51 -31.29 8.77
CA ASP A 306 1.35 -30.61 9.37
C ASP A 306 1.03 -29.20 8.84
N GLN A 307 1.75 -28.76 7.82
CA GLN A 307 1.50 -27.50 7.14
C GLN A 307 0.80 -27.73 5.80
N LEU A 308 -0.18 -26.88 5.51
CA LEU A 308 -0.98 -26.91 4.28
C LEU A 308 -0.84 -25.57 3.55
N ARG A 309 -0.37 -25.63 2.30
CA ARG A 309 -0.43 -24.50 1.38
C ARG A 309 -1.83 -24.44 0.77
N ILE A 310 -2.51 -23.31 0.92
CA ILE A 310 -3.89 -23.12 0.48
C ILE A 310 -3.96 -21.91 -0.46
N ARG A 311 -4.38 -22.14 -1.71
CA ARG A 311 -4.78 -21.07 -2.63
C ARG A 311 -6.27 -20.85 -2.47
N ASN A 312 -6.62 -19.69 -1.93
CA ASN A 312 -7.99 -19.27 -1.68
C ASN A 312 -8.44 -18.41 -2.85
N VAL A 313 -9.60 -18.72 -3.44
CA VAL A 313 -10.17 -18.02 -4.59
C VAL A 313 -11.59 -17.57 -4.24
N THR A 314 -11.91 -16.33 -4.57
CA THR A 314 -13.27 -15.77 -4.53
C THR A 314 -13.58 -15.13 -5.88
N GLN A 315 -14.82 -14.70 -6.09
CA GLN A 315 -15.19 -13.90 -7.27
C GLN A 315 -14.43 -12.56 -7.41
N TYR A 316 -13.78 -12.06 -6.34
CA TYR A 316 -13.12 -10.75 -6.32
C TYR A 316 -11.60 -10.81 -6.11
N SER A 317 -11.06 -11.93 -5.63
CA SER A 317 -9.66 -12.01 -5.22
C SER A 317 -9.13 -13.44 -5.21
N THR A 318 -7.81 -13.57 -5.37
CA THR A 318 -7.07 -14.79 -5.06
C THR A 318 -5.96 -14.45 -4.08
N TYR A 319 -5.78 -15.26 -3.04
CA TYR A 319 -4.69 -15.12 -2.08
C TYR A 319 -4.16 -16.49 -1.64
N THR A 320 -2.91 -16.52 -1.19
CA THR A 320 -2.25 -17.76 -0.75
C THR A 320 -1.97 -17.70 0.74
N THR A 321 -2.16 -18.82 1.43
CA THR A 321 -1.70 -19.01 2.81
C THR A 321 -0.89 -20.29 2.93
N THR A 322 0.04 -20.33 3.87
CA THR A 322 0.44 -21.58 4.50
C THR A 322 -0.23 -21.61 5.87
N SER A 323 -0.88 -22.71 6.23
CA SER A 323 -1.62 -22.86 7.49
C SER A 323 -1.15 -24.08 8.26
N TRP A 324 -1.26 -24.05 9.58
CA TRP A 324 -1.12 -25.27 10.38
C TRP A 324 -2.46 -25.99 10.36
N ARG A 325 -2.52 -27.10 9.62
CA ARG A 325 -3.71 -27.96 9.47
C ARG A 325 -5.03 -27.20 9.18
N GLY A 326 -4.98 -26.00 8.58
CA GLY A 326 -6.16 -25.16 8.32
C GLY A 326 -6.69 -24.32 9.51
N LEU A 327 -6.15 -24.44 10.73
CA LEU A 327 -6.69 -23.72 11.90
C LEU A 327 -6.37 -22.22 11.88
N PHE A 328 -5.10 -21.89 11.64
CA PHE A 328 -4.61 -20.52 11.51
C PHE A 328 -3.49 -20.46 10.47
N ASN A 329 -3.25 -19.26 9.94
CA ASN A 329 -2.21 -19.01 8.97
C ASN A 329 -0.84 -18.95 9.68
N LEU A 330 0.13 -19.67 9.14
CA LEU A 330 1.55 -19.53 9.41
C LEU A 330 2.14 -18.41 8.55
N THR A 331 1.70 -18.33 7.29
CA THR A 331 1.98 -17.22 6.38
C THR A 331 0.73 -16.87 5.56
N PHE A 332 0.66 -15.62 5.12
CA PHE A 332 -0.34 -15.11 4.19
C PHE A 332 0.33 -14.24 3.14
N GLN A 333 -0.19 -14.27 1.92
CA GLN A 333 0.20 -13.38 0.84
C GLN A 333 -1.01 -13.06 -0.05
N SER A 334 -1.24 -11.78 -0.31
CA SER A 334 -2.26 -11.31 -1.25
C SER A 334 -1.79 -10.08 -2.02
N GLN A 335 -2.40 -9.87 -3.18
CA GLN A 335 -2.25 -8.66 -3.97
C GLN A 335 -3.63 -8.31 -4.55
N TYR A 336 -4.06 -7.07 -4.38
CA TYR A 336 -5.37 -6.59 -4.82
C TYR A 336 -5.34 -5.09 -5.11
N LYS A 337 -6.26 -4.60 -5.94
CA LYS A 337 -6.39 -3.17 -6.26
C LYS A 337 -7.43 -2.53 -5.34
N MET A 338 -7.08 -1.44 -4.68
CA MET A 338 -7.96 -0.64 -3.80
C MET A 338 -7.77 0.84 -4.15
N ASP A 339 -8.87 1.54 -4.44
CA ASP A 339 -8.88 2.98 -4.78
C ASP A 339 -7.88 3.39 -5.88
N GLY A 340 -7.66 2.51 -6.86
CA GLY A 340 -6.72 2.72 -7.96
C GLY A 340 -5.29 2.23 -7.69
N ILE A 341 -4.95 1.92 -6.44
CA ILE A 341 -3.59 1.57 -5.97
C ILE A 341 -3.45 0.05 -5.87
N MET A 342 -2.29 -0.49 -6.25
CA MET A 342 -1.98 -1.90 -5.98
C MET A 342 -1.53 -2.08 -4.53
N VAL A 343 -2.28 -2.86 -3.76
CA VAL A 343 -1.96 -3.22 -2.38
C VAL A 343 -1.42 -4.63 -2.36
N SER A 344 -0.15 -4.78 -1.96
CA SER A 344 0.37 -6.08 -1.53
C SER A 344 0.29 -6.16 -0.01
N SER A 345 -0.08 -7.34 0.49
CA SER A 345 -0.15 -7.63 1.92
C SER A 345 0.44 -9.02 2.16
N ALA A 346 1.34 -9.11 3.14
CA ALA A 346 1.96 -10.36 3.56
C ALA A 346 1.98 -10.44 5.09
N SER A 347 1.83 -11.64 5.64
CA SER A 347 2.07 -11.90 7.06
C SER A 347 2.82 -13.20 7.29
N HIS A 348 3.47 -13.30 8.44
CA HIS A 348 4.10 -14.52 8.93
C HIS A 348 4.03 -14.58 10.46
N LEU A 349 3.96 -15.79 11.01
CA LEU A 349 4.16 -16.00 12.44
C LEU A 349 5.64 -15.84 12.79
N GLN A 350 5.91 -15.02 13.81
CA GLN A 350 7.21 -14.87 14.44
C GLN A 350 7.35 -15.76 15.68
N GLN A 351 6.25 -15.93 16.42
CA GLN A 351 6.18 -16.74 17.63
C GLN A 351 4.90 -17.58 17.63
N LEU A 352 5.01 -18.81 18.12
CA LEU A 352 3.92 -19.75 18.29
C LEU A 352 4.18 -20.59 19.55
N SER A 353 3.17 -20.76 20.40
CA SER A 353 3.19 -21.72 21.50
C SER A 353 1.84 -22.40 21.65
N PHE A 354 1.85 -23.59 22.26
CA PHE A 354 0.67 -24.43 22.46
C PHE A 354 0.53 -24.84 23.93
N ILE A 355 -0.70 -25.05 24.38
CA ILE A 355 -1.04 -25.66 25.66
C ILE A 355 -2.15 -26.71 25.49
N GLY A 356 -2.17 -27.71 26.37
CA GLY A 356 -3.14 -28.80 26.35
C GLY A 356 -2.75 -29.95 25.41
N ASP A 357 -3.46 -31.07 25.53
CA ASP A 357 -3.22 -32.28 24.76
C ASP A 357 -3.87 -32.21 23.36
N TRP A 358 -3.14 -31.59 22.43
CA TRP A 358 -3.53 -31.52 21.02
C TRP A 358 -3.43 -32.88 20.30
N GLN A 359 -2.75 -33.88 20.86
CA GLN A 359 -2.61 -35.19 20.22
C GLN A 359 -3.88 -36.03 20.38
N GLN A 360 -4.43 -36.07 21.60
CA GLN A 360 -5.64 -36.83 21.92
C GLN A 360 -6.91 -36.01 21.72
N MET A 361 -6.88 -34.70 22.02
CA MET A 361 -8.05 -33.80 21.99
C MET A 361 -9.30 -34.45 22.61
N THR A 362 -9.20 -34.92 23.85
CA THR A 362 -10.31 -35.63 24.52
C THR A 362 -11.49 -34.70 24.80
N VAL A 363 -12.72 -35.23 24.82
CA VAL A 363 -13.91 -34.43 25.11
C VAL A 363 -13.81 -33.82 26.51
N GLY A 364 -14.08 -32.52 26.61
CA GLY A 364 -13.88 -31.73 27.84
C GLY A 364 -12.49 -31.11 27.98
N ALA A 365 -11.49 -31.56 27.21
CA ALA A 365 -10.14 -30.98 27.27
C ALA A 365 -10.14 -29.51 26.84
N THR A 366 -9.29 -28.71 27.50
CA THR A 366 -8.96 -27.35 27.08
C THR A 366 -7.63 -27.36 26.35
N LEU A 367 -7.66 -26.90 25.10
CA LEU A 367 -6.53 -26.67 24.24
C LEU A 367 -6.29 -25.16 24.11
N GLY A 368 -5.09 -24.74 23.78
CA GLY A 368 -4.82 -23.34 23.51
C GLY A 368 -3.56 -23.12 22.70
N TYR A 369 -3.48 -21.96 22.07
CA TYR A 369 -2.31 -21.49 21.36
C TYR A 369 -2.14 -19.98 21.53
N SER A 370 -0.89 -19.52 21.47
CA SER A 370 -0.53 -18.10 21.42
C SER A 370 0.28 -17.84 20.17
N THR A 371 0.00 -16.74 19.48
CA THR A 371 0.68 -16.35 18.23
C THR A 371 1.06 -14.89 18.24
N VAL A 372 2.26 -14.59 17.75
CA VAL A 372 2.66 -13.24 17.32
C VAL A 372 2.82 -13.26 15.80
N GLU A 373 1.89 -12.63 15.09
CA GLU A 373 1.88 -12.50 13.64
C GLU A 373 2.42 -11.13 13.23
N MET A 374 3.37 -11.05 12.31
CA MET A 374 3.85 -9.77 11.76
C MET A 374 3.17 -9.48 10.42
N ASN A 375 2.27 -8.49 10.42
CA ASN A 375 1.53 -8.06 9.25
C ASN A 375 2.24 -6.89 8.56
N ARG A 376 2.44 -7.02 7.25
CA ARG A 376 3.11 -6.04 6.40
C ARG A 376 2.19 -5.70 5.23
N THR A 377 2.09 -4.42 4.89
CA THR A 377 1.33 -3.96 3.72
C THR A 377 2.08 -2.83 3.03
N THR A 378 1.93 -2.70 1.71
CA THR A 378 2.56 -1.58 0.97
C THR A 378 1.96 -0.22 1.34
N THR A 379 0.80 -0.19 1.99
CA THR A 379 0.04 1.05 2.25
C THR A 379 -0.05 1.47 3.70
N GLN A 380 0.34 0.63 4.67
CA GLN A 380 0.27 0.89 6.11
C GLN A 380 1.55 0.44 6.82
N ASP A 381 1.80 0.96 8.02
CA ASP A 381 2.95 0.55 8.82
C ASP A 381 2.84 -0.90 9.29
N ASP A 382 3.99 -1.55 9.40
CA ASP A 382 4.09 -2.96 9.74
C ASP A 382 3.64 -3.15 11.21
N ARG A 383 2.81 -4.17 11.48
CA ARG A 383 2.16 -4.36 12.77
C ARG A 383 2.24 -5.79 13.26
N ALA A 384 2.77 -5.97 14.47
CA ALA A 384 2.61 -7.21 15.23
C ALA A 384 1.16 -7.35 15.73
N LEU A 385 0.55 -8.52 15.50
CA LEU A 385 -0.73 -8.93 16.03
C LEU A 385 -0.51 -10.09 17.01
N ILE A 386 -0.74 -9.83 18.29
CA ILE A 386 -0.76 -10.85 19.33
C ILE A 386 -2.17 -11.45 19.39
N ARG A 387 -2.27 -12.79 19.42
CA ARG A 387 -3.52 -13.53 19.66
C ARG A 387 -3.29 -14.66 20.65
N ASN A 388 -4.27 -14.88 21.52
CA ASN A 388 -4.33 -16.01 22.44
C ASN A 388 -5.67 -16.71 22.26
N ALA A 389 -5.64 -17.97 21.86
CA ALA A 389 -6.84 -18.80 21.71
C ALA A 389 -6.92 -19.84 22.82
N ARG A 390 -8.13 -20.06 23.34
CA ARG A 390 -8.48 -21.23 24.17
C ARG A 390 -9.69 -21.92 23.58
N CYS A 391 -9.58 -23.21 23.34
CA CYS A 391 -10.61 -24.05 22.75
C CYS A 391 -11.00 -25.17 23.71
N VAL A 392 -12.29 -25.41 23.90
CA VAL A 392 -12.79 -26.57 24.64
C VAL A 392 -13.37 -27.58 23.65
N VAL A 393 -12.90 -28.84 23.71
CA VAL A 393 -13.45 -29.94 22.91
C VAL A 393 -14.85 -30.27 23.47
N LYS A 394 -15.90 -29.96 22.71
CA LYS A 394 -17.30 -30.06 23.14
C LYS A 394 -17.88 -31.45 22.99
N ARG A 395 -17.58 -32.15 21.90
CA ARG A 395 -18.08 -33.49 21.55
C ARG A 395 -17.35 -34.06 20.35
N GLU A 396 -17.57 -35.35 20.10
CA GLU A 396 -17.24 -36.03 18.86
C GLU A 396 -18.53 -36.34 18.08
N LEU A 397 -18.44 -36.37 16.75
CA LEU A 397 -19.55 -36.64 15.83
C LEU A 397 -19.03 -37.22 14.51
N PRO A 398 -19.85 -37.94 13.72
CA PRO A 398 -19.45 -38.35 12.37
C PRO A 398 -19.18 -37.14 11.47
N ALA A 399 -18.05 -37.12 10.77
CA ALA A 399 -17.68 -36.01 9.88
C ALA A 399 -18.70 -35.78 8.74
N SER A 400 -19.44 -36.83 8.36
CA SER A 400 -20.54 -36.78 7.40
C SER A 400 -21.69 -35.84 7.82
N LYS A 401 -21.79 -35.47 9.10
CA LYS A 401 -22.73 -34.44 9.61
C LYS A 401 -22.28 -33.00 9.28
N ILE A 402 -21.01 -32.80 8.89
CA ILE A 402 -20.47 -31.50 8.47
C ILE A 402 -20.65 -31.33 6.96
N ASN A 403 -20.27 -32.36 6.18
CA ASN A 403 -20.56 -32.50 4.75
C ASN A 403 -20.58 -34.00 4.39
N SER A 404 -21.52 -34.44 3.57
CA SER A 404 -21.75 -35.86 3.26
C SER A 404 -20.60 -36.57 2.52
N ALA A 405 -19.68 -35.83 1.90
CA ALA A 405 -18.47 -36.39 1.28
C ALA A 405 -17.39 -36.77 2.31
N LEU A 406 -17.48 -36.27 3.55
CA LEU A 406 -16.52 -36.54 4.61
C LEU A 406 -16.85 -37.84 5.36
N SER A 407 -15.79 -38.56 5.76
CA SER A 407 -15.86 -39.79 6.56
C SER A 407 -15.14 -39.68 7.90
N GLY A 408 -15.30 -40.70 8.75
CA GLY A 408 -14.61 -40.78 10.03
C GLY A 408 -15.19 -39.85 11.08
N THR A 409 -14.37 -39.52 12.08
CA THR A 409 -14.77 -38.69 13.22
C THR A 409 -14.38 -37.24 13.02
N ALA A 410 -15.25 -36.33 13.43
CA ALA A 410 -14.94 -34.93 13.64
C ALA A 410 -15.13 -34.56 15.12
N LYS A 411 -14.19 -33.79 15.68
CA LYS A 411 -14.31 -33.21 17.02
C LYS A 411 -14.77 -31.77 16.91
N GLU A 412 -15.78 -31.38 17.68
CA GLU A 412 -16.25 -29.99 17.74
C GLU A 412 -15.53 -29.25 18.85
N LEU A 413 -14.91 -28.12 18.52
CA LEU A 413 -14.21 -27.23 19.44
C LEU A 413 -14.97 -25.89 19.50
N ASN A 414 -15.21 -25.40 20.71
CA ASN A 414 -15.64 -24.02 20.92
C ASN A 414 -14.44 -23.21 21.39
N CYS A 415 -14.02 -22.24 20.58
CA CYS A 415 -12.81 -21.45 20.78
C CYS A 415 -13.14 -19.99 21.13
N THR A 416 -12.41 -19.43 22.09
CA THR A 416 -12.37 -17.99 22.36
C THR A 416 -10.98 -17.48 22.04
N THR A 417 -10.88 -16.51 21.14
CA THR A 417 -9.61 -15.88 20.74
C THR A 417 -9.58 -14.42 21.15
N THR A 418 -8.56 -14.02 21.89
CA THR A 418 -8.37 -12.63 22.36
C THR A 418 -7.05 -12.02 21.87
N GLY A 419 -7.00 -10.69 21.81
CA GLY A 419 -5.83 -9.86 21.51
C GLY A 419 -6.18 -8.38 21.76
N GLU A 420 -5.21 -7.47 21.64
CA GLU A 420 -5.31 -6.06 22.09
C GLU A 420 -6.68 -5.38 21.90
N LYS A 421 -7.23 -5.48 20.69
CA LYS A 421 -8.54 -4.95 20.27
C LYS A 421 -9.38 -6.01 19.56
N TYR A 422 -9.09 -7.28 19.81
CA TYR A 422 -9.71 -8.42 19.14
C TYR A 422 -10.29 -9.37 20.18
N SER A 423 -11.56 -9.69 20.02
CA SER A 423 -12.22 -10.78 20.74
C SER A 423 -13.16 -11.47 19.77
N ALA A 424 -13.04 -12.79 19.67
CA ALA A 424 -13.90 -13.61 18.84
C ALA A 424 -14.24 -14.94 19.51
N ILE A 425 -15.45 -15.43 19.24
CA ILE A 425 -15.91 -16.77 19.62
C ILE A 425 -16.17 -17.57 18.35
N SER A 426 -15.48 -18.69 18.20
CA SER A 426 -15.42 -19.47 16.96
C SER A 426 -15.80 -20.93 17.21
N THR A 427 -16.58 -21.52 16.31
CA THR A 427 -16.88 -22.96 16.30
C THR A 427 -16.05 -23.63 15.21
N VAL A 428 -15.15 -24.52 15.63
CA VAL A 428 -14.19 -25.20 14.75
C VAL A 428 -14.43 -26.71 14.82
N PHE A 429 -14.30 -27.41 13.70
CA PHE A 429 -14.33 -28.87 13.65
C PHE A 429 -12.97 -29.42 13.25
N TYR A 430 -12.35 -30.24 14.09
CA TYR A 430 -11.17 -31.02 13.69
C TYR A 430 -11.63 -32.31 13.00
N LEU A 431 -11.39 -32.41 11.69
CA LEU A 431 -11.69 -33.57 10.85
C LEU A 431 -10.54 -34.58 11.00
N GLN A 432 -10.72 -35.61 11.82
CA GLN A 432 -9.61 -36.43 12.32
C GLN A 432 -8.90 -37.23 11.22
N ASP A 433 -9.65 -37.92 10.35
CA ASP A 433 -9.09 -38.68 9.20
C ASP A 433 -8.27 -37.78 8.26
N TYR A 434 -8.71 -36.54 8.07
CA TYR A 434 -8.14 -35.57 7.15
C TYR A 434 -7.07 -34.69 7.81
N GLY A 435 -6.94 -34.77 9.14
CA GLY A 435 -6.02 -33.97 9.93
C GLY A 435 -6.18 -32.46 9.73
N TYR A 436 -7.42 -31.98 9.55
CA TYR A 436 -7.75 -30.62 9.11
C TYR A 436 -8.77 -29.94 10.04
N PHE A 437 -8.55 -28.68 10.37
CA PHE A 437 -9.48 -27.85 11.14
C PHE A 437 -10.35 -26.99 10.21
N PHE A 438 -11.67 -27.15 10.33
CA PHE A 438 -12.68 -26.37 9.61
C PHE A 438 -13.41 -25.39 10.54
N THR A 439 -13.15 -24.10 10.39
CA THR A 439 -13.87 -23.04 11.12
C THR A 439 -15.25 -22.80 10.52
N ARG A 440 -16.31 -23.33 11.17
CA ARG A 440 -17.71 -23.20 10.73
C ARG A 440 -18.31 -21.84 11.07
N GLN A 441 -17.96 -21.28 12.21
CA GLN A 441 -18.43 -19.96 12.63
C GLN A 441 -17.30 -19.20 13.31
N ASP A 442 -17.24 -17.88 13.09
CA ASP A 442 -16.34 -16.98 13.79
C ASP A 442 -17.06 -15.65 14.05
N ASN A 443 -17.35 -15.37 15.32
CA ASN A 443 -18.10 -14.19 15.75
C ASN A 443 -17.14 -13.23 16.47
N SER A 444 -16.64 -12.23 15.75
CA SER A 444 -15.93 -11.10 16.34
C SER A 444 -16.88 -9.95 16.63
N GLY A 445 -16.53 -9.05 17.56
CA GLY A 445 -17.37 -7.90 17.93
C GLY A 445 -17.70 -6.92 16.78
N THR A 446 -17.06 -7.05 15.61
CA THR A 446 -17.30 -6.22 14.42
C THR A 446 -17.76 -7.02 13.19
N LEU A 447 -17.70 -8.36 13.23
CA LEU A 447 -17.99 -9.22 12.08
C LEU A 447 -18.39 -10.64 12.54
N ASN A 448 -19.56 -11.10 12.09
CA ASN A 448 -20.01 -12.48 12.28
C ASN A 448 -19.88 -13.24 10.96
N VAL A 449 -19.03 -14.26 10.93
CA VAL A 449 -18.76 -15.10 9.77
C VAL A 449 -19.36 -16.50 9.99
N ARG A 450 -20.08 -17.01 8.99
CA ARG A 450 -20.55 -18.41 8.94
C ARG A 450 -20.09 -19.06 7.65
N ASN A 451 -19.29 -20.11 7.76
CA ASN A 451 -18.86 -20.94 6.63
C ASN A 451 -19.71 -22.22 6.58
N SER A 452 -20.31 -22.49 5.42
CA SER A 452 -20.95 -23.78 5.12
C SER A 452 -20.11 -24.53 4.09
N LEU A 453 -19.69 -25.74 4.41
CA LEU A 453 -18.90 -26.60 3.52
C LEU A 453 -19.83 -27.22 2.47
N VAL A 454 -19.76 -26.73 1.23
CA VAL A 454 -20.57 -27.19 0.09
C VAL A 454 -19.96 -28.43 -0.55
N LYS A 455 -18.63 -28.44 -0.71
CA LYS A 455 -17.87 -29.50 -1.38
C LYS A 455 -16.60 -29.80 -0.58
N ALA A 456 -16.21 -31.07 -0.51
CA ALA A 456 -14.91 -31.51 -0.02
C ALA A 456 -14.41 -32.69 -0.87
N GLU A 457 -13.19 -32.57 -1.39
CA GLU A 457 -12.46 -33.56 -2.21
C GLU A 457 -11.00 -33.67 -1.74
#